data_AF-A0AA96LL21-F1
#
_entry.id   AF-A0AA96LL21-F1
#
_cell.length_a   1.000
_cell.length_b   1.000
_cell.length_c   1.000
_cell.angle_alpha   90.00
_cell.angle_beta   90.00
_cell.angle_gamma   90.00
#
_symmetry.space_group_name_H-M   'P 1'
#
loop_
_entity.id
_entity.type
_entity.pdbx_description
1 polymer ?
#
loop_
_entity_poly.entity_id
_entity_poly.type
_entity_poly.pdbx_seq_one_letter_code
_entity_poly.pdbx_strand_id
1 'polypeptide(L)'
;MKFIYKCVSCDVELFLNDRNTVVRFYDKKSEQHEDEIINLVHVHPGHGYLCLKYKGKDTALLSGFLDESFFKNDEIVQAAIDFIENILPDVKNRYVPYHISLIKKTSFVEYNGEY
;
A
#
# COMPACT_ATOMS: atom_id res chain seq x y z
N MET A 1 3.68 -0.47 11.09
CA MET A 1 3.91 -1.94 11.06
C MET A 1 5.02 -2.22 10.04
N LYS A 2 5.52 -3.46 9.93
CA LYS A 2 6.49 -3.81 8.89
C LYS A 2 6.04 -5.00 8.07
N PHE A 3 6.18 -4.88 6.75
CA PHE A 3 6.09 -5.99 5.81
C PHE A 3 7.51 -6.51 5.58
N ILE A 4 7.69 -7.82 5.72
CA ILE A 4 8.98 -8.49 5.54
C ILE A 4 8.74 -9.76 4.73
N TYR A 5 9.40 -9.88 3.58
CA TYR A 5 9.39 -11.07 2.76
C TYR A 5 10.79 -11.34 2.20
N LYS A 6 11.40 -12.47 2.60
CA LYS A 6 12.79 -12.83 2.27
C LYS A 6 13.75 -11.67 2.59
N CYS A 7 14.41 -11.09 1.57
CA CYS A 7 15.37 -10.00 1.71
C CYS A 7 14.77 -8.60 1.51
N VAL A 8 13.43 -8.50 1.37
CA VAL A 8 12.73 -7.25 1.11
C VAL A 8 11.90 -6.87 2.34
N SER A 9 11.94 -5.59 2.71
CA SER A 9 11.14 -5.06 3.81
C SER A 9 10.73 -3.62 3.58
N CYS A 10 9.54 -3.25 4.01
CA CYS A 10 9.07 -1.86 4.05
C CYS A 10 8.16 -1.63 5.26
N ASP A 11 7.88 -0.37 5.54
CA ASP A 11 6.89 0.04 6.53
C ASP A 11 5.48 -0.08 5.96
N VAL A 12 4.53 -0.36 6.85
CA VAL A 12 3.11 -0.49 6.51
C VAL A 12 2.27 0.35 7.45
N GLU A 13 1.33 1.08 6.85
CA GLU A 13 0.33 1.90 7.51
C GLU A 13 -1.09 1.47 7.11
N LEU A 14 -2.00 1.54 8.07
CA LEU A 14 -3.39 1.13 7.92
C LEU A 14 -4.31 2.33 8.10
N PHE A 15 -5.14 2.59 7.11
CA PHE A 15 -6.22 3.55 7.19
C PHE A 15 -7.54 2.79 7.25
N LEU A 16 -8.17 2.83 8.43
CA LEU A 16 -9.42 2.12 8.70
C LEU A 16 -10.60 3.06 8.50
N ASN A 17 -11.61 2.55 7.81
CA ASN A 17 -12.95 3.11 7.72
C ASN A 17 -13.94 1.96 7.96
N ASP A 18 -15.14 2.24 8.46
CA ASP A 18 -16.18 1.27 8.85
C ASP A 18 -16.43 0.14 7.82
N ARG A 19 -16.14 0.39 6.54
CA ARG A 19 -16.36 -0.57 5.44
C ARG A 19 -15.14 -0.85 4.58
N ASN A 20 -14.02 -0.17 4.81
CA ASN A 20 -12.85 -0.31 3.95
C ASN A 20 -11.57 -0.16 4.76
N THR A 21 -10.54 -0.91 4.37
CA THR A 21 -9.19 -0.76 4.89
C THR A 21 -8.26 -0.44 3.75
N VAL A 22 -7.48 0.64 3.86
CA VAL A 22 -6.37 0.91 2.96
C VAL A 22 -5.07 0.54 3.66
N VAL A 23 -4.25 -0.26 3.00
CA VAL A 23 -2.95 -0.71 3.46
C VAL A 23 -1.90 -0.08 2.56
N ARG A 24 -1.12 0.86 3.11
CA ARG A 24 -0.06 1.57 2.38
C ARG A 24 1.29 0.93 2.69
N PHE A 25 2.06 0.63 1.66
CA PHE A 25 3.43 0.12 1.76
C PHE A 25 4.39 1.25 1.41
N TYR A 26 5.31 1.59 2.29
CA TYR A 26 6.20 2.75 2.13
C TYR A 26 7.50 2.57 2.90
N ASP A 27 8.48 3.45 2.67
CA ASP A 27 9.68 3.51 3.49
C ASP A 27 9.62 4.73 4.38
N LYS A 28 9.57 4.54 5.70
CA LYS A 28 9.48 5.65 6.66
C LYS A 28 10.70 6.58 6.60
N LYS A 29 11.84 6.10 6.11
CA LYS A 29 13.05 6.92 5.90
C LYS A 29 12.91 7.91 4.75
N SER A 30 11.92 7.72 3.88
CA SER A 30 11.64 8.56 2.71
C SER A 30 10.43 9.47 2.93
N GLU A 31 9.81 9.41 4.13
CA GLU A 31 8.74 10.31 4.55
C GLU A 31 9.32 11.65 5.01
N GLN A 32 8.58 12.71 4.71
CA GLN A 32 8.94 14.07 5.05
C GLN A 32 8.64 14.35 6.52
N HIS A 33 9.50 15.14 7.16
CA HIS A 33 9.23 15.73 8.45
C HIS A 33 8.55 17.09 8.31
N GLU A 34 7.79 17.52 9.33
CA GLU A 34 7.00 18.76 9.28
C GLU A 34 7.86 20.00 9.02
N ASP A 35 9.07 20.02 9.56
CA ASP A 35 10.08 21.06 9.35
C ASP A 35 10.68 21.08 7.94
N GLU A 36 10.44 20.03 7.13
CA GLU A 36 10.87 19.94 5.73
C GLU A 36 9.80 20.44 4.74
N ILE A 37 8.55 20.68 5.20
CA ILE A 37 7.38 21.08 4.39
C ILE A 37 7.48 22.51 3.83
N ILE A 38 8.58 23.22 4.06
CA ILE A 38 8.82 24.57 3.54
C ILE A 38 9.55 24.60 2.20
N ASN A 39 10.37 23.58 1.89
CA ASN A 39 11.30 23.61 0.75
C ASN A 39 11.28 22.33 -0.10
N LEU A 40 10.49 21.32 0.27
CA LEU A 40 10.49 20.02 -0.41
C LEU A 40 9.19 19.78 -1.17
N VAL A 41 9.31 19.70 -2.50
CA VAL A 41 8.21 19.36 -3.42
C VAL A 41 8.18 17.86 -3.76
N HIS A 42 9.28 17.14 -3.46
CA HIS A 42 9.41 15.72 -3.74
C HIS A 42 8.90 14.88 -2.57
N VAL A 43 7.63 14.49 -2.63
CA VAL A 43 7.03 13.51 -1.72
C VAL A 43 7.09 12.12 -2.35
N HIS A 44 7.77 11.17 -1.69
CA HIS A 44 7.84 9.81 -2.21
C HIS A 44 6.49 9.09 -1.97
N PRO A 45 5.79 8.61 -3.02
CA PRO A 45 4.44 8.03 -2.87
C PRO A 45 4.42 6.67 -2.15
N GLY A 46 5.61 6.12 -1.86
CA GLY A 46 5.79 4.78 -1.30
C GLY A 46 5.88 3.70 -2.38
N HIS A 47 5.70 2.45 -1.96
CA HIS A 47 5.72 1.25 -2.79
C HIS A 47 4.31 0.83 -3.26
N GLY A 48 3.29 1.61 -2.92
CA GLY A 48 1.91 1.40 -3.37
C GLY A 48 0.92 1.23 -2.21
N TYR A 49 -0.32 0.94 -2.56
CA TYR A 49 -1.38 0.66 -1.59
C TYR A 49 -2.37 -0.38 -2.11
N LEU A 50 -2.93 -1.14 -1.18
CA LEU A 50 -4.01 -2.08 -1.42
C LEU A 50 -5.22 -1.66 -0.59
N CYS A 51 -6.39 -1.64 -1.23
CA CYS A 51 -7.66 -1.31 -0.62
C CYS A 51 -8.52 -2.56 -0.53
N LEU A 52 -8.81 -2.96 0.69
CA LEU A 52 -9.80 -3.97 1.01
C LEU A 52 -11.16 -3.30 1.20
N LYS A 53 -12.18 -3.79 0.50
CA LYS A 53 -13.56 -3.30 0.58
C LYS A 53 -14.49 -4.43 1.00
N TYR A 54 -15.13 -4.31 2.15
CA TYR A 54 -16.11 -5.31 2.59
C TYR A 54 -17.39 -5.21 1.74
N LYS A 55 -17.85 -6.37 1.24
CA LYS A 55 -19.05 -6.51 0.40
C LYS A 55 -20.03 -7.47 1.08
N GLY A 56 -20.72 -6.96 2.09
CA GLY A 56 -21.64 -7.76 2.90
C GLY A 56 -20.92 -8.57 3.97
N LYS A 57 -21.52 -9.69 4.36
CA LYS A 57 -21.09 -10.47 5.53
C LYS A 57 -19.87 -11.34 5.25
N ASP A 58 -19.84 -11.99 4.10
CA ASP A 58 -18.89 -13.08 3.83
C ASP A 58 -17.96 -12.80 2.63
N THR A 59 -18.05 -11.61 2.04
CA THR A 59 -17.26 -11.23 0.85
C THR A 59 -16.52 -9.92 1.09
N ALA A 60 -15.31 -9.83 0.54
CA ALA A 60 -14.57 -8.59 0.41
C ALA A 60 -13.91 -8.53 -0.98
N LEU A 61 -13.43 -7.36 -1.39
CA LEU A 61 -12.66 -7.18 -2.62
C LEU A 61 -11.33 -6.54 -2.26
N LEU A 62 -10.25 -7.05 -2.81
CA LEU A 62 -8.93 -6.43 -2.68
C LEU A 62 -8.51 -5.83 -4.01
N SER A 63 -8.16 -4.55 -4.02
CA SER A 63 -7.73 -3.87 -5.23
C SER A 63 -6.72 -2.78 -4.93
N GLY A 64 -5.84 -2.47 -5.87
CA GLY A 64 -4.93 -1.34 -5.71
C GLY A 64 -3.77 -1.44 -6.68
N PHE A 65 -2.68 -0.77 -6.34
CA PHE A 65 -1.45 -0.87 -7.11
C PHE A 65 -0.23 -1.00 -6.22
N LEU A 66 0.78 -1.66 -6.76
CA LEU A 66 2.07 -1.87 -6.15
C LEU A 66 3.15 -1.44 -7.14
N ASP A 67 4.25 -0.89 -6.62
CA ASP A 67 5.40 -0.49 -7.41
C ASP A 67 6.12 -1.73 -7.94
N GLU A 68 6.17 -1.89 -9.26
CA GLU A 68 6.82 -3.03 -9.91
C GLU A 68 8.32 -3.14 -9.55
N SER A 69 8.97 -2.02 -9.24
CA SER A 69 10.38 -2.00 -8.84
C SER A 69 10.62 -2.59 -7.45
N PHE A 70 9.61 -2.62 -6.58
CA PHE A 70 9.68 -3.23 -5.24
C PHE A 70 9.03 -4.61 -5.24
N PHE A 71 7.81 -4.72 -5.79
CA PHE A 71 7.02 -5.94 -5.90
C PHE A 71 7.31 -6.69 -7.21
N LYS A 72 8.56 -7.11 -7.38
CA LYS A 72 9.14 -7.56 -8.66
C LYS A 72 8.60 -8.88 -9.22
N ASN A 73 7.85 -9.65 -8.43
CA ASN A 73 7.34 -10.96 -8.84
C ASN A 73 6.06 -11.32 -8.10
N ASP A 74 5.36 -12.35 -8.59
CA ASP A 74 4.09 -12.79 -8.04
C ASP A 74 4.22 -13.28 -6.59
N GLU A 75 5.37 -13.82 -6.18
CA GLU A 75 5.57 -14.30 -4.82
C GLU A 75 5.51 -13.17 -3.78
N ILE A 76 6.17 -12.02 -4.03
CA ILE A 76 6.15 -10.90 -3.09
C ILE A 76 4.79 -10.19 -3.09
N VAL A 77 4.08 -10.20 -4.23
CA VAL A 77 2.69 -9.71 -4.31
C VAL A 77 1.78 -10.61 -3.46
N GLN A 78 1.88 -11.93 -3.62
CA GLN A 78 1.11 -12.87 -2.81
C GLN A 78 1.42 -12.72 -1.32
N ALA A 79 2.70 -12.57 -0.96
CA ALA A 79 3.09 -12.31 0.42
C ALA A 79 2.45 -11.03 0.99
N ALA A 80 2.25 -9.98 0.17
CA ALA A 80 1.56 -8.77 0.58
C ALA A 80 0.06 -9.00 0.79
N ILE A 81 -0.58 -9.84 -0.04
CA ILE A 81 -1.97 -10.26 0.15
C ILE A 81 -2.10 -11.03 1.47
N ASP A 82 -1.27 -12.05 1.67
CA ASP A 82 -1.25 -12.87 2.88
C ASP A 82 -0.98 -12.01 4.13
N PHE A 83 -0.11 -11.00 4.02
CA PHE A 83 0.14 -10.05 5.10
C PHE A 83 -1.15 -9.31 5.50
N ILE A 84 -1.94 -8.84 4.53
CA ILE A 84 -3.21 -8.15 4.79
C ILE A 84 -4.23 -9.10 5.45
N GLU A 85 -4.34 -10.33 4.97
CA GLU A 85 -5.25 -11.33 5.55
C GLU A 85 -4.86 -11.69 7.00
N ASN A 86 -3.57 -11.68 7.32
CA ASN A 86 -3.07 -11.97 8.66
C ASN A 86 -3.29 -10.83 9.65
N ILE A 87 -3.18 -9.57 9.22
CA ILE A 87 -3.37 -8.40 10.10
C ILE A 87 -4.85 -8.01 10.25
N LEU A 88 -5.72 -8.44 9.33
CA LEU A 88 -7.16 -8.21 9.36
C LEU A 88 -7.90 -9.54 9.58
N PRO A 89 -8.04 -10.01 10.84
CA PRO A 89 -8.57 -11.35 11.13
C PRO A 89 -9.99 -11.59 10.59
N ASP A 90 -10.79 -10.55 10.44
CA ASP A 90 -12.14 -10.61 9.85
C ASP A 90 -12.15 -11.01 8.37
N VAL A 91 -11.00 -10.92 7.69
CA VAL A 91 -10.82 -11.21 6.26
C VAL A 91 -10.51 -12.68 6.03
N LYS A 92 -9.83 -13.33 6.98
CA LYS A 92 -9.32 -14.70 6.86
C LYS A 92 -10.39 -15.75 6.58
N ASN A 93 -11.65 -15.48 6.94
CA ASN A 93 -12.79 -16.37 6.72
C ASN A 93 -13.72 -15.90 5.59
N ARG A 94 -13.31 -14.91 4.78
CA ARG A 94 -14.13 -14.35 3.70
C ARG A 94 -13.61 -14.78 2.35
N TYR A 95 -14.50 -14.79 1.36
CA TYR A 95 -14.09 -14.87 -0.03
C TYR A 95 -13.58 -13.50 -0.50
N VAL A 96 -12.31 -13.43 -0.91
CA VAL A 96 -11.64 -12.17 -1.28
C VAL A 96 -10.98 -12.27 -2.65
N PRO A 97 -11.73 -12.10 -3.76
CA PRO A 97 -11.10 -11.93 -5.06
C PRO A 97 -10.32 -10.62 -5.09
N TYR A 98 -9.23 -10.63 -5.86
CA TYR A 98 -8.30 -9.51 -5.95
C TYR A 98 -7.98 -9.11 -7.39
N HIS A 99 -7.75 -7.81 -7.59
CA HIS A 99 -7.19 -7.26 -8.81
C HIS A 99 -6.16 -6.17 -8.45
N ILE A 100 -4.89 -6.52 -8.60
CA ILE A 100 -3.76 -5.68 -8.18
C ILE A 100 -2.95 -5.32 -9.41
N SER A 101 -2.69 -4.04 -9.63
CA SER A 101 -1.87 -3.56 -10.73
C SER A 101 -0.42 -3.39 -10.28
N LEU A 102 0.53 -3.97 -11.00
CA LEU A 102 1.94 -3.61 -10.87
C LEU A 102 2.23 -2.42 -11.77
N ILE A 103 2.70 -1.33 -11.19
CA ILE A 103 2.90 -0.06 -11.90
C ILE A 103 4.37 0.32 -11.86
N LYS A 104 4.91 0.69 -13.02
CA LYS A 104 6.18 1.37 -13.17
C LYS A 104 5.98 2.87 -13.24
N LYS A 105 6.60 3.59 -12.32
CA LYS A 105 6.63 5.07 -12.35
C LYS A 105 7.51 5.52 -13.51
N THR A 106 6.98 6.40 -14.37
CA THR A 106 7.70 6.93 -15.56
C THR A 106 7.90 8.44 -15.52
N SER A 107 7.06 9.15 -14.77
CA SER A 107 7.11 10.60 -14.60
C SER A 107 6.39 10.99 -13.30
N PHE A 108 6.49 12.26 -12.93
CA PHE A 108 5.81 12.84 -11.78
C PHE A 108 5.34 14.26 -12.12
N VAL A 109 4.35 14.73 -11.37
CA VAL A 109 3.86 16.12 -11.43
C VAL A 109 4.06 16.72 -10.05
N GLU A 110 4.52 17.97 -10.02
CA GLU A 110 4.95 18.66 -8.81
C GLU A 110 4.23 20.00 -8.67
N TYR A 111 3.92 20.36 -7.43
CA TYR A 111 3.34 21.65 -7.08
C TYR A 111 4.16 22.30 -5.98
N ASN A 112 4.76 23.45 -6.26
CA ASN A 112 5.65 24.19 -5.38
C ASN A 112 4.96 25.30 -4.58
N GLY A 113 3.62 25.34 -4.54
CA GLY A 113 2.89 26.38 -3.81
C GLY A 113 2.70 27.70 -4.56
N GLU A 114 3.31 27.88 -5.73
CA GLU A 114 3.20 29.12 -6.51
C GLU A 114 2.24 28.92 -7.71
N TYR A 115 1.11 29.64 -7.70
CA TYR A 115 0.24 29.91 -8.84
C TYR A 115 -0.20 31.37 -8.83
#